data_AF-A2DI05-F1
#
_entry.id   AF-A2DI05-F1
#
_cell.length_a   1.000
_cell.length_b   1.000
_cell.length_c   1.000
_cell.angle_alpha   90.00
_cell.angle_beta   90.00
_cell.angle_gamma   90.00
#
_symmetry.space_group_name_H-M   'P 1'
#
loop_
_entity.id
_entity.type
_entity.pdbx_description
1 polymer ?
#
loop_
_entity_poly.entity_id
_entity_poly.type
_entity_poly.pdbx_seq_one_letter_code
_entity_poly.pdbx_strand_id
1 'polypeptide(L)'
;MIILSLIKLANSLPPCASLNRWYLDCNMSTSKDPFVITCPSSGYYEYSCTPVVECEGETTVKQKVLCYPTDGKSPAIALTLSVVLGFLGADRFYLGYPTIGIFKMFTGGFFGLGWYIDIFLIALRIAKPAQGNVYRFEPNANFRIRLPGEVWM
;
A
#
# COMPACT_ATOMS: atom_id res chain seq x y z
N MET A 1 37.36 32.40 -31.18
CA MET A 1 36.68 31.09 -31.29
C MET A 1 36.88 30.18 -30.06
N ILE A 2 38.02 30.20 -29.37
CA ILE A 2 38.30 29.29 -28.24
C ILE A 2 37.52 29.65 -26.95
N ILE A 3 37.24 30.94 -26.71
CA ILE A 3 36.53 31.41 -25.51
C ILE A 3 35.04 31.00 -25.53
N LEU A 4 34.39 30.96 -26.71
CA LEU A 4 33.00 30.49 -26.84
C LEU A 4 32.86 28.99 -26.53
N SER A 5 33.90 28.19 -26.79
CA SER A 5 33.93 26.75 -26.50
C SER A 5 33.99 26.45 -25.00
N LEU A 6 34.65 27.32 -24.21
CA LEU A 6 34.80 27.17 -22.77
C LEU A 6 33.54 27.61 -22.00
N ILE A 7 32.83 28.64 -22.48
CA ILE A 7 31.53 29.06 -21.90
C ILE A 7 30.48 27.95 -22.06
N LYS A 8 30.52 27.21 -23.18
CA LYS A 8 29.66 26.02 -23.38
C LYS A 8 29.92 24.89 -22.40
N LEU A 9 31.09 24.82 -21.75
CA LEU A 9 31.41 23.76 -20.79
C LEU A 9 30.86 24.04 -19.38
N ALA A 10 30.74 25.32 -19.00
CA ALA A 10 30.30 25.73 -17.66
C ALA A 10 28.77 25.77 -17.49
N ASN A 11 28.01 25.75 -18.59
CA ASN A 11 26.54 25.72 -18.60
C ASN A 11 25.99 24.32 -18.91
N SER A 12 26.65 23.25 -18.46
CA SER A 12 26.08 21.90 -18.57
C SER A 12 25.05 21.72 -17.46
N LEU A 13 23.77 21.88 -17.80
CA LEU A 13 22.69 21.56 -16.88
C LEU A 13 22.73 20.07 -16.51
N PRO A 14 22.47 19.70 -15.25
CA PRO A 14 22.41 18.30 -14.87
C PRO A 14 21.23 17.59 -15.56
N PRO A 15 21.37 16.29 -15.88
CA PRO A 15 20.29 15.54 -16.51
C PRO A 15 19.11 15.33 -15.54
N CYS A 16 17.87 15.57 -16.00
CA CYS A 16 16.65 15.43 -15.19
C CYS A 16 16.52 14.06 -14.49
N ALA A 17 17.03 12.99 -15.11
CA ALA A 17 16.96 11.62 -14.60
C ALA A 17 17.85 11.36 -13.36
N SER A 18 18.88 12.18 -13.16
CA SER A 18 19.79 12.09 -12.01
C SER A 18 19.39 13.04 -10.87
N LEU A 19 18.29 13.77 -11.02
CA LEU A 19 17.85 14.74 -10.03
C LEU A 19 17.27 14.03 -8.80
N ASN A 20 17.65 14.49 -7.62
CA ASN A 20 17.16 13.92 -6.38
C ASN A 20 15.66 14.15 -6.20
N ARG A 21 15.00 13.24 -5.49
CA ARG A 21 13.55 13.25 -5.27
C ARG A 21 13.01 14.51 -4.60
N TRP A 22 13.86 15.26 -3.89
CA TRP A 22 13.50 16.50 -3.19
C TRP A 22 13.39 17.72 -4.11
N TYR A 23 13.93 17.67 -5.33
CA TYR A 23 13.76 18.71 -6.34
C TYR A 23 12.58 18.43 -7.29
N LEU A 24 11.81 17.36 -7.03
CA LEU A 24 10.66 16.99 -7.83
C LEU A 24 9.39 17.43 -7.11
N ASP A 25 8.58 18.23 -7.80
CA ASP A 25 7.20 18.48 -7.38
C ASP A 25 6.32 17.34 -7.89
N CYS A 26 5.86 16.54 -6.93
CA CYS A 26 4.92 15.46 -7.13
C CYS A 26 3.56 15.86 -6.56
N ASN A 27 3.06 17.04 -6.89
CA ASN A 27 1.74 17.47 -6.46
C ASN A 27 0.68 16.54 -7.08
N MET A 28 0.19 15.59 -6.29
CA MET A 28 -0.98 14.80 -6.60
C MET A 28 -2.23 15.66 -6.37
N SER A 29 -2.28 16.79 -7.07
CA SER A 29 -3.33 17.78 -6.92
C SER A 29 -4.60 17.26 -7.55
N THR A 30 -5.65 17.27 -6.72
CA THR A 30 -7.05 17.11 -7.10
C THR A 30 -7.55 15.67 -7.11
N SER A 31 -7.86 15.14 -5.94
CA SER A 31 -9.21 14.62 -5.69
C SER A 31 -9.39 14.34 -4.20
N LYS A 32 -10.53 14.78 -3.67
CA LYS A 32 -10.94 14.79 -2.26
C LYS A 32 -10.50 13.56 -1.47
N ASP A 33 -10.18 13.79 -0.20
CA ASP A 33 -10.04 12.72 0.77
C ASP A 33 -11.31 11.84 0.80
N PRO A 34 -11.21 10.50 0.66
CA PRO A 34 -10.07 9.71 0.20
C PRO A 34 -9.99 9.56 -1.34
N PHE A 35 -8.78 9.65 -1.88
CA PHE A 35 -8.48 9.38 -3.29
C PHE A 35 -8.59 7.88 -3.60
N VAL A 36 -9.59 7.47 -4.39
CA VAL A 36 -9.80 6.07 -4.81
C VAL A 36 -9.47 5.94 -6.29
N ILE A 37 -8.51 5.07 -6.62
CA ILE A 37 -8.08 4.76 -7.99
C ILE A 37 -8.21 3.26 -8.27
N THR A 38 -8.43 2.91 -9.54
CA THR A 38 -8.41 1.52 -9.98
C THR A 38 -6.96 1.05 -10.08
N CYS A 39 -6.57 0.10 -9.23
CA CYS A 39 -5.20 -0.39 -9.23
C CYS A 39 -4.92 -1.32 -10.42
N PRO A 40 -3.82 -1.10 -11.15
CA PRO A 40 -3.39 -2.00 -12.21
C PRO A 40 -2.89 -3.33 -11.62
N SER A 41 -2.89 -4.39 -12.43
CA SER A 41 -2.52 -5.75 -12.02
C SER A 41 -1.08 -5.90 -11.51
N SER A 42 -0.24 -4.88 -11.67
CA SER A 42 1.12 -4.80 -11.14
C SER A 42 1.18 -4.55 -9.62
N GLY A 43 0.10 -4.07 -9.00
CA GLY A 43 0.06 -3.71 -7.57
C GLY A 43 0.69 -2.36 -7.21
N TYR A 44 1.13 -1.59 -8.22
CA TYR A 44 1.71 -0.25 -8.05
C TYR A 44 1.01 0.77 -8.93
N TYR A 45 0.76 1.96 -8.39
CA TYR A 45 0.30 3.11 -9.16
C TYR A 45 1.50 3.98 -9.54
N GLU A 46 1.58 4.34 -10.83
CA GLU A 46 2.60 5.23 -11.36
C GLU A 46 2.07 6.66 -11.40
N TYR A 47 2.80 7.60 -10.80
CA TYR A 47 2.50 9.03 -10.86
C TYR A 47 3.69 9.78 -11.45
N SER A 48 3.42 10.84 -12.21
CA SER A 48 4.44 11.68 -12.84
C SER A 48 4.77 12.88 -11.95
N CYS A 49 6.06 13.17 -11.80
CA CYS A 49 6.55 14.35 -11.11
C CYS A 49 7.33 15.25 -12.05
N THR A 50 7.30 16.55 -11.80
CA THR A 50 8.00 17.58 -12.57
C THR A 50 9.12 18.22 -11.74
N PRO A 51 10.30 18.50 -12.31
CA PRO A 51 11.37 19.17 -11.57
C PRO A 51 11.01 20.63 -11.29
N VAL A 52 11.38 21.12 -10.10
CA VAL A 52 11.24 22.53 -9.70
C VAL A 52 12.40 23.38 -10.23
N VAL A 53 13.47 22.73 -10.68
CA VAL A 53 14.69 23.36 -11.20
C VAL A 53 14.88 23.04 -12.69
N GLU A 54 15.50 23.96 -13.42
CA GLU A 54 15.84 23.75 -14.84
C GLU A 54 16.85 22.59 -14.96
N CYS A 55 16.58 21.64 -15.83
CA CYS A 55 17.39 20.44 -16.05
C CYS A 55 17.34 20.04 -17.53
N GLU A 56 18.37 19.34 -18.01
CA GLU A 56 18.43 18.93 -19.41
C GLU A 56 17.90 17.50 -19.58
N GLY A 57 16.93 17.31 -20.48
CA GLY A 57 16.32 16.01 -20.77
C GLY A 57 14.82 15.94 -20.47
N GLU A 58 14.30 14.74 -20.21
CA GLU A 58 12.87 14.51 -19.97
C GLU A 58 12.43 15.13 -18.62
N THR A 59 11.51 16.08 -18.67
CA THR A 59 11.00 16.81 -17.49
C THR A 59 9.96 16.04 -16.68
N THR A 60 9.67 14.79 -17.04
CA THR A 60 8.68 13.94 -16.35
C THR A 60 9.35 12.72 -15.74
N VAL A 61 9.47 12.70 -14.42
CA VAL A 61 10.02 11.56 -13.68
C VAL A 61 8.86 10.71 -13.14
N LYS A 62 8.78 9.45 -13.57
CA LYS A 62 7.77 8.50 -13.07
C LYS A 62 8.17 7.93 -11.73
N GLN A 63 7.24 7.96 -10.79
CA GLN A 63 7.40 7.41 -9.46
C GLN A 63 6.34 6.34 -9.21
N LYS A 64 6.66 5.37 -8.35
CA LYS A 64 5.79 4.22 -8.04
C LYS A 64 5.38 4.25 -6.57
N VAL A 65 4.08 4.11 -6.31
CA VAL A 65 3.52 3.91 -4.97
C VAL A 65 2.78 2.58 -4.92
N LEU A 66 2.84 1.91 -3.78
CA LEU A 66 2.14 0.65 -3.57
C LEU A 66 0.63 0.92 -3.43
N CYS A 67 -0.17 0.15 -4.15
CA CYS A 67 -1.62 0.17 -4.01
C CYS A 67 -2.07 -0.59 -2.75
N TYR A 68 -3.01 -0.02 -2.00
CA TYR A 68 -3.67 -0.69 -0.87
C TYR A 68 -5.20 -0.75 -1.11
N PRO A 69 -5.86 -1.88 -0.81
CA PRO A 69 -7.29 -2.01 -1.00
C PRO A 69 -8.06 -1.20 0.04
N THR A 70 -8.95 -0.33 -0.43
CA THR A 70 -9.90 0.43 0.40
C THR A 70 -11.24 -0.28 0.58
N ASP A 71 -11.47 -1.33 -0.20
CA ASP A 71 -12.63 -2.22 -0.10
C ASP A 71 -12.23 -3.66 0.23
N GLY A 72 -13.16 -4.43 0.79
CA GLY A 72 -12.94 -5.81 1.22
C GLY A 72 -13.07 -6.03 2.74
N LYS A 73 -12.51 -7.14 3.20
CA LYS A 73 -12.66 -7.64 4.58
C LYS A 73 -11.75 -6.86 5.53
N SER A 74 -12.31 -6.40 6.65
CA SER A 74 -11.51 -5.66 7.62
C SER A 74 -10.78 -6.62 8.57
N PRO A 75 -9.54 -6.29 8.94
CA PRO A 75 -8.74 -7.15 9.79
C PRO A 75 -9.24 -7.17 11.24
N ALA A 76 -9.75 -6.04 11.73
CA ALA A 76 -10.28 -5.91 13.07
C ALA A 76 -11.54 -6.77 13.26
N ILE A 77 -12.48 -6.71 12.30
CA ILE A 77 -13.71 -7.53 12.36
C ILE A 77 -13.36 -9.02 12.33
N ALA A 78 -12.41 -9.44 11.48
CA ALA A 78 -11.97 -10.83 11.43
C ALA A 78 -11.41 -11.32 12.78
N LEU A 79 -10.59 -10.50 13.46
CA LEU A 79 -10.06 -10.81 14.78
C LEU A 79 -11.16 -10.87 15.84
N THR A 80 -12.06 -9.88 15.88
CA THR A 80 -13.17 -9.86 16.83
C THR A 80 -14.10 -11.07 16.64
N LEU A 81 -14.41 -11.43 15.39
CA LEU A 81 -15.20 -12.63 15.09
C LEU A 81 -14.50 -13.91 15.56
N SER A 82 -13.18 -14.00 15.40
CA SER A 82 -12.40 -15.16 15.85
C SER A 82 -12.41 -15.28 17.37
N VAL A 83 -12.33 -14.16 18.12
CA VAL A 83 -12.37 -14.19 19.59
C VAL A 83 -13.76 -14.55 20.11
N VAL A 84 -14.82 -13.93 19.60
CA VAL A 84 -16.19 -14.09 20.16
C VAL A 84 -16.92 -15.31 19.58
N LEU A 85 -16.74 -15.61 18.29
CA LEU A 85 -17.45 -16.68 17.57
C LEU A 85 -16.49 -17.75 16.97
N GLY A 86 -15.21 -17.79 17.36
CA GLY A 86 -14.26 -18.75 16.79
C GLY A 86 -14.53 -20.21 17.17
N PHE A 87 -15.26 -20.48 18.27
CA PHE A 87 -15.78 -21.83 18.57
C PHE A 87 -16.70 -22.36 17.45
N LEU A 88 -17.47 -21.49 16.80
CA LEU A 88 -18.34 -21.82 15.67
C LEU A 88 -17.62 -21.73 14.31
N GLY A 89 -16.37 -21.24 14.27
CA GLY A 89 -15.60 -21.02 13.03
C GLY A 89 -16.13 -19.87 12.15
N ALA A 90 -16.84 -18.90 12.75
CA ALA A 90 -17.45 -17.77 12.02
C ALA A 90 -16.42 -16.90 11.27
N ASP A 91 -15.22 -16.79 11.80
CA ASP A 91 -14.07 -16.12 11.17
C ASP A 91 -13.67 -16.80 9.86
N ARG A 92 -13.64 -18.13 9.78
CA ARG A 92 -13.35 -18.84 8.52
C ARG A 92 -14.44 -18.68 7.46
N PHE A 93 -15.71 -18.63 7.87
CA PHE A 93 -16.79 -18.27 6.97
C PHE A 93 -16.64 -16.82 6.46
N TYR A 94 -16.25 -15.90 7.33
CA TYR A 94 -16.04 -14.49 6.97
C TYR A 94 -14.89 -14.29 5.97
N LEU A 95 -13.79 -15.04 6.12
CA LEU A 95 -12.65 -15.03 5.20
C LEU A 95 -12.93 -15.76 3.86
N GLY A 96 -14.02 -16.50 3.74
CA GLY A 96 -14.40 -17.23 2.53
C GLY A 96 -13.89 -18.69 2.47
N TYR A 97 -13.58 -19.30 3.61
CA TYR A 97 -13.22 -20.73 3.73
C TYR A 97 -14.33 -21.52 4.43
N PRO A 98 -15.48 -21.77 3.76
CA PRO A 98 -16.64 -22.39 4.38
C PRO A 98 -16.39 -23.85 4.78
N THR A 99 -15.59 -24.58 4.00
CA THR A 99 -15.28 -26.00 4.27
C THR A 99 -14.54 -26.19 5.60
N ILE A 100 -13.57 -25.33 5.90
CA ILE A 100 -12.81 -25.36 7.16
C ILE A 100 -13.71 -24.95 8.34
N GLY A 101 -14.58 -23.96 8.14
CA GLY A 101 -15.57 -23.55 9.16
C GLY A 101 -16.54 -24.69 9.51
N ILE A 102 -17.09 -25.36 8.51
CA ILE A 102 -18.00 -26.51 8.69
C ILE A 102 -17.26 -27.66 9.39
N PHE A 103 -16.03 -27.96 8.98
CA PHE A 103 -15.21 -28.99 9.62
C PHE A 103 -15.02 -28.72 11.12
N LYS A 104 -14.78 -27.46 11.51
CA LYS A 104 -14.68 -27.05 12.93
C LYS A 104 -15.98 -27.22 13.71
N MET A 105 -17.12 -26.94 13.08
CA MET A 105 -18.44 -27.11 13.69
C MET A 105 -18.77 -28.59 13.94
N PHE A 106 -18.48 -29.47 12.98
CA PHE A 106 -18.71 -30.92 13.13
C PHE A 106 -17.73 -31.58 14.11
N THR A 107 -16.52 -31.06 14.19
CA THR A 107 -15.51 -31.48 15.18
C THR A 107 -15.74 -30.82 16.56
N GLY A 108 -16.80 -30.02 16.74
CA GLY A 108 -17.11 -29.36 18.02
C GLY A 108 -15.99 -28.45 18.55
N GLY A 109 -15.12 -27.96 17.66
CA GLY A 109 -13.92 -27.19 18.02
C GLY A 109 -12.86 -27.97 18.84
N PHE A 110 -12.97 -29.31 18.87
CA PHE A 110 -12.22 -30.31 19.65
C PHE A 110 -11.35 -29.79 20.81
N PHE A 111 -12.01 -29.31 21.88
CA PHE A 111 -11.43 -28.84 23.16
C PHE A 111 -10.83 -27.42 23.20
N GLY A 112 -11.10 -26.56 22.21
CA GLY A 112 -10.69 -25.14 22.24
C GLY A 112 -9.34 -24.85 21.60
N LEU A 113 -8.54 -25.88 21.29
CA LEU A 113 -7.30 -25.75 20.50
C LEU A 113 -7.57 -25.17 19.11
N GLY A 114 -8.66 -25.58 18.47
CA GLY A 114 -9.06 -25.04 17.17
C GLY A 114 -9.33 -23.54 17.19
N TRP A 115 -9.83 -23.01 18.32
CA TRP A 115 -10.08 -21.59 18.52
C TRP A 115 -8.77 -20.80 18.69
N TYR A 116 -7.85 -21.29 19.53
CA TYR A 116 -6.54 -20.64 19.71
C TYR A 116 -5.73 -20.58 18.41
N ILE A 117 -5.70 -21.68 17.64
CA ILE A 117 -4.97 -21.74 16.38
C ILE A 117 -5.49 -20.69 15.38
N ASP A 118 -6.80 -20.47 15.31
CA ASP A 118 -7.37 -19.46 14.42
C ASP A 118 -7.00 -18.03 14.84
N ILE A 119 -7.03 -17.73 16.14
CA ILE A 119 -6.59 -16.42 16.66
C ILE A 119 -5.16 -16.14 16.22
N PHE A 120 -4.24 -17.09 16.41
CA PHE A 120 -2.84 -16.91 15.99
C PHE A 120 -2.69 -16.76 14.48
N LEU A 121 -3.42 -17.55 13.68
CA LEU A 121 -3.36 -17.47 12.22
C LEU A 121 -3.81 -16.10 11.68
N ILE A 122 -4.84 -15.49 12.29
CA ILE A 122 -5.31 -14.16 11.88
C ILE A 122 -4.42 -13.05 12.46
N ALA A 123 -3.98 -13.19 13.72
CA ALA A 123 -3.08 -12.23 14.37
C ALA A 123 -1.73 -12.13 13.65
N LEU A 124 -1.17 -13.25 13.24
CA LEU A 124 0.09 -13.32 12.47
C LEU A 124 -0.09 -12.94 10.99
N ARG A 125 -1.30 -12.53 10.55
CA ARG A 125 -1.61 -12.20 9.14
C ARG A 125 -1.33 -13.35 8.14
N ILE A 126 -1.24 -14.58 8.63
CA ILE A 126 -1.02 -15.77 7.80
C ILE A 126 -2.32 -16.15 7.09
N ALA A 127 -3.44 -16.08 7.81
CA ALA A 127 -4.77 -16.24 7.22
C ALA A 127 -5.15 -14.97 6.45
N LYS A 128 -5.30 -15.10 5.13
CA LYS A 128 -5.70 -14.03 4.21
C LYS A 128 -7.09 -14.31 3.63
N PRO A 129 -7.87 -13.26 3.30
CA PRO A 129 -9.18 -13.42 2.68
C PRO A 129 -9.06 -14.10 1.30
N ALA A 130 -10.00 -14.99 0.99
CA ALA A 130 -9.97 -15.81 -0.24
C ALA A 130 -10.11 -15.02 -1.54
N GLN A 131 -10.70 -13.82 -1.50
CA GLN A 131 -11.05 -13.03 -2.69
C GLN A 131 -10.02 -11.94 -3.08
N GLY A 132 -8.92 -11.76 -2.34
CA GLY A 132 -7.98 -10.69 -2.70
C GLY A 132 -6.88 -10.39 -1.71
N ASN A 133 -6.08 -11.40 -1.33
CA ASN A 133 -4.68 -11.40 -0.84
C ASN A 133 -4.17 -10.38 0.22
N VAL A 134 -5.01 -9.46 0.69
CA VAL A 134 -4.70 -8.38 1.63
C VAL A 134 -6.00 -7.95 2.34
N TYR A 135 -5.88 -7.59 3.61
CA TYR A 135 -6.99 -7.00 4.36
C TYR A 135 -7.21 -5.56 3.91
N ARG A 136 -8.46 -5.08 4.00
CA ARG A 136 -8.78 -3.67 3.76
C ARG A 136 -7.96 -2.78 4.69
N PHE A 137 -7.44 -1.70 4.15
CA PHE A 137 -6.84 -0.63 4.94
C PHE A 137 -7.92 0.23 5.61
N GLU A 138 -7.73 0.59 6.87
CA GLU A 138 -8.68 1.44 7.60
C GLU A 138 -8.63 2.87 7.04
N PRO A 139 -9.74 3.44 6.53
CA PRO A 139 -9.76 4.83 6.10
C PRO A 139 -9.52 5.73 7.31
N ASN A 140 -8.68 6.76 7.15
CA ASN A 140 -8.27 7.71 8.19
C ASN A 140 -7.32 7.18 9.27
N ALA A 141 -6.68 6.02 9.08
CA ALA A 141 -5.53 5.69 9.91
C ALA A 141 -4.44 6.77 9.74
N ASN A 142 -3.89 7.29 10.85
CA ASN A 142 -2.80 8.26 10.79
C ASN A 142 -1.50 7.50 10.48
N PHE A 143 -1.30 7.15 9.21
CA PHE A 143 -0.04 6.59 8.76
C PHE A 143 0.90 7.74 8.40
N ARG A 144 1.90 7.94 9.25
CA ARG A 144 3.04 8.79 8.91
C ARG A 144 3.94 8.01 7.95
N ILE A 145 3.67 8.13 6.65
CA ILE A 145 4.69 7.75 5.67
C ILE A 145 5.81 8.76 5.84
N ARG A 146 7.01 8.32 6.27
CA ARG A 146 8.22 9.11 6.07
C ARG A 146 8.48 9.13 4.57
N LEU A 147 7.89 10.11 3.90
CA LEU A 147 8.41 10.55 2.61
C LEU A 147 9.81 11.11 2.89
N PRO A 148 10.85 10.70 2.13
CA PRO A 148 12.11 11.43 2.16
C PRO A 148 11.87 12.81 1.54
N GLY A 149 11.62 13.82 2.38
CA GLY A 149 11.61 15.23 1.99
C GLY A 149 10.49 16.05 2.63
N GLU A 150 10.70 16.51 3.86
CA GLU A 150 10.07 17.70 4.43
C GLU A 150 11.04 18.26 5.50
N VAL A 151 11.86 19.26 5.17
CA VAL A 151 12.37 20.23 6.15
C VAL A 151 12.34 21.60 5.50
N TRP A 152 11.39 22.39 5.98
CA TRP A 152 11.07 23.79 5.70
C TRP A 152 12.31 24.70 5.57
N MET A 153 12.35 25.51 4.51
CA MET A 153 12.97 26.85 4.55
C MET A 153 11.87 27.88 4.78
#